data_AF-A0A6P7GWC1-F1
#
_entry.id   AF-A0A6P7GWC1-F1
#
_cell.length_a   1.000
_cell.length_b   1.000
_cell.length_c   1.000
_cell.angle_alpha   90.00
_cell.angle_beta   90.00
_cell.angle_gamma   90.00
#
_symmetry.space_group_name_H-M   'P 1'
#
loop_
_entity.id
_entity.type
_entity.pdbx_description
1 polymer ?
#
loop_
_entity_poly.entity_id
_entity_poly.type
_entity_poly.pdbx_seq_one_letter_code
_entity_poly.pdbx_strand_id
1 'polypeptide(L)'
;MNAADYYGLDELRRACAGFVQCCINVDTVCALLASAERYIQYKCTKSLVQKVLEFVDEHGNEVLNLGSFTLLPQHVVRLILAREELQADEFTKFQAALMWGKFTRDILGKTL
;
A
#
# COMPACT_ATOMS: atom_id res chain seq x y z
N MET A 1 -19.64 4.16 5.74
CA MET A 1 -20.34 3.33 6.74
C MET A 1 -20.71 2.03 6.05
N ASN A 2 -19.99 0.95 6.34
CA ASN A 2 -20.18 -0.34 5.67
C ASN A 2 -21.26 -1.15 6.40
N ALA A 3 -22.10 -1.86 5.64
CA ALA A 3 -23.22 -2.67 6.14
C ALA A 3 -22.82 -3.70 7.21
N ALA A 4 -21.55 -4.15 7.22
CA ALA A 4 -21.04 -5.13 8.18
C ALA A 4 -21.07 -4.65 9.65
N ASP A 5 -20.88 -3.34 9.90
CA ASP A 5 -20.94 -2.79 11.27
C ASP A 5 -22.37 -2.79 11.81
N TYR A 6 -23.39 -2.85 10.94
CA TYR A 6 -24.81 -2.80 11.32
C TYR A 6 -25.36 -4.16 11.77
N TYR A 7 -24.72 -5.27 11.40
CA TYR A 7 -25.28 -6.62 11.61
C TYR A 7 -24.53 -7.49 12.64
N GLY A 8 -23.49 -6.98 13.31
CA GLY A 8 -22.83 -7.71 14.41
C GLY A 8 -22.25 -9.08 14.01
N LEU A 9 -21.90 -9.26 12.73
CA LEU A 9 -21.35 -10.51 12.19
C LEU A 9 -19.83 -10.54 12.38
N ASP A 10 -19.39 -10.80 13.61
CA ASP A 10 -17.96 -10.96 13.96
C ASP A 10 -17.27 -12.10 13.19
N GLU A 11 -18.03 -13.06 12.65
CA GLU A 11 -17.52 -14.14 11.80
C GLU A 11 -17.19 -13.67 10.37
N LEU A 12 -17.99 -12.76 9.79
CA LEU A 12 -17.68 -12.18 8.48
C LEU A 12 -16.44 -11.26 8.58
N ARG A 13 -16.27 -10.57 9.71
CA ARG A 13 -15.04 -9.80 10.00
C ARG A 13 -13.81 -10.70 10.09
N ARG A 14 -13.93 -11.88 10.72
CA ARG A 14 -12.84 -12.88 10.81
C ARG A 14 -12.55 -13.53 9.45
N ALA A 15 -13.57 -13.87 8.69
CA ALA A 15 -13.43 -14.42 7.34
C ALA A 15 -12.77 -13.41 6.38
N CYS A 16 -13.19 -12.13 6.40
CA CYS A 16 -12.53 -11.07 5.63
C CYS A 16 -11.11 -10.80 6.12
N ALA A 17 -10.84 -10.83 7.44
CA ALA A 17 -9.49 -10.67 7.96
C ALA A 17 -8.55 -11.80 7.51
N GLY A 18 -9.05 -13.05 7.46
CA GLY A 18 -8.31 -14.20 6.94
C GLY A 18 -8.12 -14.16 5.42
N PHE A 19 -9.15 -13.78 4.67
CA PHE A 19 -9.09 -13.68 3.21
C PHE A 19 -8.15 -12.57 2.76
N VAL A 20 -8.18 -11.41 3.42
CA VAL A 20 -7.29 -10.31 3.08
C VAL A 20 -5.84 -10.66 3.42
N GLN A 21 -5.57 -11.45 4.45
CA GLN A 21 -4.23 -11.97 4.74
C GLN A 21 -3.69 -12.88 3.62
N CYS A 22 -4.55 -13.65 2.95
CA CYS A 22 -4.19 -14.45 1.77
C CYS A 22 -4.08 -13.62 0.48
N CYS A 23 -4.66 -12.42 0.45
CA CYS A 23 -4.60 -11.55 -0.73
C CYS A 23 -3.36 -10.64 -0.76
N ILE A 24 -2.59 -10.51 0.33
CA ILE A 24 -1.37 -9.69 0.32
C ILE A 24 -0.32 -10.45 -0.48
N ASN A 25 -0.10 -10.03 -1.71
CA ASN A 25 1.01 -10.46 -2.54
C ASN A 25 1.72 -9.23 -3.10
N VAL A 26 2.93 -9.43 -3.61
CA VAL A 26 3.78 -8.37 -4.16
C VAL A 26 3.03 -7.57 -5.24
N ASP A 27 2.23 -8.22 -6.09
CA ASP A 27 1.49 -7.56 -7.18
C ASP A 27 0.27 -6.73 -6.72
N THR A 28 -0.38 -7.11 -5.63
CA THR A 28 -1.62 -6.48 -5.14
C THR A 28 -1.37 -5.46 -4.03
N VAL A 29 -0.18 -5.47 -3.40
CA VAL A 29 0.15 -4.60 -2.27
C VAL A 29 0.00 -3.12 -2.63
N CYS A 30 0.41 -2.71 -3.84
CA CYS A 30 0.28 -1.32 -4.29
C CYS A 30 -1.19 -0.93 -4.51
N ALA A 31 -1.99 -1.83 -5.09
CA ALA A 31 -3.43 -1.60 -5.28
C ALA A 31 -4.17 -1.54 -3.94
N LEU A 32 -3.80 -2.41 -2.98
CA LEU A 32 -4.32 -2.42 -1.63
C LEU A 32 -3.99 -1.11 -0.91
N LEU A 33 -2.75 -0.63 -0.94
CA LEU A 33 -2.35 0.64 -0.33
C LEU A 33 -3.08 1.84 -0.94
N ALA A 34 -3.15 1.90 -2.27
CA ALA A 34 -3.86 2.97 -2.98
C ALA A 34 -5.38 2.97 -2.70
N SER A 35 -5.97 1.80 -2.44
CA SER A 35 -7.39 1.71 -2.08
C SER A 35 -7.63 2.01 -0.60
N ALA A 36 -6.74 1.57 0.28
CA ALA A 36 -6.88 1.66 1.72
C ALA A 36 -6.73 3.09 2.26
N GLU A 37 -6.00 3.97 1.54
CA GLU A 37 -5.84 5.38 1.89
C GLU A 37 -7.19 6.11 2.10
N ARG A 38 -8.21 5.77 1.29
CA ARG A 38 -9.55 6.37 1.36
C ARG A 38 -10.35 5.93 2.59
N TYR A 39 -9.88 4.90 3.28
CA TYR A 39 -10.58 4.26 4.40
C TYR A 39 -9.80 4.31 5.71
N ILE A 40 -8.69 5.06 5.81
CA ILE A 40 -7.85 5.21 7.02
C ILE A 40 -8.64 5.69 8.26
N GLN A 41 -9.77 6.37 8.05
CA GLN A 41 -10.69 6.82 9.10
C GLN A 41 -11.51 5.70 9.76
N TYR A 42 -11.53 4.49 9.20
CA TYR A 42 -12.26 3.35 9.75
C TYR A 42 -11.34 2.45 10.59
N LYS A 43 -11.75 2.14 11.84
CA LYS A 43 -10.99 1.35 12.82
C LYS A 43 -10.51 -0.01 12.29
N CYS A 44 -11.33 -0.68 11.48
CA CYS A 44 -11.00 -1.98 10.90
C CYS A 44 -9.95 -1.90 9.77
N THR A 45 -9.89 -0.79 9.05
CA THR A 45 -8.91 -0.58 7.98
C THR A 45 -7.52 -0.31 8.55
N LYS A 46 -7.41 0.31 9.73
CA LYS A 46 -6.11 0.59 10.37
C LYS A 46 -5.27 -0.66 10.59
N SER A 47 -5.85 -1.73 11.13
CA SER A 47 -5.13 -2.98 11.35
C SER A 47 -4.75 -3.69 10.05
N LEU A 48 -5.55 -3.51 9.00
CA LEU A 48 -5.23 -4.02 7.68
C LEU A 48 -4.06 -3.27 7.05
N VAL A 49 -4.10 -1.94 7.02
CA VAL A 49 -3.00 -1.12 6.49
C VAL A 49 -1.71 -1.42 7.22
N GLN A 50 -1.76 -1.59 8.54
CA GLN A 50 -0.60 -1.98 9.34
C GLN A 50 0.03 -3.30 8.84
N LYS A 51 -0.78 -4.35 8.65
CA LYS A 51 -0.29 -5.64 8.13
C LYS A 51 0.27 -5.54 6.71
N VAL A 52 -0.37 -4.73 5.86
CA VAL A 52 0.11 -4.50 4.49
C VAL A 52 1.46 -3.79 4.51
N LEU A 53 1.65 -2.82 5.41
CA LEU A 53 2.93 -2.13 5.57
C LEU A 53 4.01 -3.03 6.15
N GLU A 54 3.68 -3.89 7.12
CA GLU A 54 4.62 -4.91 7.63
C GLU A 54 5.08 -5.85 6.50
N PHE A 55 4.18 -6.26 5.60
CA PHE A 55 4.55 -7.06 4.43
C PHE A 55 5.48 -6.29 3.46
N VAL A 56 5.20 -5.00 3.23
CA VAL A 56 6.07 -4.13 2.42
C VAL A 56 7.44 -3.99 3.07
N ASP A 57 7.51 -3.91 4.41
CA ASP A 57 8.78 -3.82 5.11
C ASP A 57 9.64 -5.06 4.88
N GLU A 58 9.04 -6.25 4.94
CA GLU A 58 9.75 -7.51 4.69
C GLU A 58 10.16 -7.70 3.22
N HIS A 59 9.32 -7.25 2.27
CA HIS A 59 9.52 -7.44 0.82
C HIS A 59 9.90 -6.14 0.09
N GLY A 60 10.54 -5.20 0.78
CA GLY A 60 10.74 -3.83 0.30
C GLY A 60 11.42 -3.76 -1.06
N ASN A 61 12.48 -4.55 -1.26
CA ASN A 61 13.19 -4.62 -2.54
C ASN A 61 12.32 -5.09 -3.71
N GLU A 62 11.44 -6.07 -3.50
CA GLU A 62 10.56 -6.58 -4.54
C GLU A 62 9.47 -5.57 -4.86
N VAL A 63 8.83 -5.01 -3.83
CA VAL A 63 7.73 -4.05 -3.97
C VAL A 63 8.20 -2.75 -4.62
N LEU A 64 9.36 -2.22 -4.24
CA LEU A 64 9.92 -0.99 -4.81
C LEU A 64 10.33 -1.13 -6.28
N ASN A 65 10.66 -2.35 -6.73
CA ASN A 65 10.98 -2.63 -8.13
C ASN A 65 9.75 -2.85 -9.01
N LEU A 66 8.55 -2.92 -8.43
CA LEU A 66 7.33 -3.04 -9.22
C LEU A 66 7.00 -1.76 -9.97
N GLY A 67 6.61 -1.91 -11.24
CA GLY A 67 6.07 -0.78 -12.01
C GLY A 67 4.82 -0.17 -11.36
N SER A 68 4.01 -0.98 -10.66
CA SER A 68 2.82 -0.52 -9.94
C SER A 68 3.13 0.43 -8.78
N PHE A 69 4.35 0.41 -8.24
CA PHE A 69 4.78 1.36 -7.21
C PHE A 69 4.75 2.81 -7.72
N THR A 70 5.06 3.03 -9.00
CA THR A 70 5.02 4.37 -9.61
C THR A 70 3.62 4.96 -9.70
N LEU A 71 2.57 4.13 -9.60
CA LEU A 71 1.16 4.53 -9.61
C LEU A 71 0.67 4.99 -8.23
N LEU A 72 1.47 4.80 -7.18
CA LEU A 72 1.08 5.17 -5.82
C LEU A 72 1.02 6.70 -5.64
N PRO A 73 0.05 7.21 -4.87
CA PRO A 73 -0.01 8.62 -4.54
C PRO A 73 1.19 9.09 -3.73
N GLN A 74 1.55 10.38 -3.87
CA GLN A 74 2.73 10.97 -3.21
C GLN A 74 2.77 10.71 -1.70
N HIS A 75 1.63 10.83 -1.03
CA HIS A 75 1.57 10.65 0.42
C HIS A 75 1.83 9.19 0.84
N VAL A 76 1.43 8.21 0.03
CA VAL A 76 1.69 6.78 0.25
C VAL A 76 3.16 6.46 0.02
N VAL A 77 3.75 6.96 -1.07
CA VAL A 77 5.19 6.77 -1.36
C VAL A 77 6.05 7.35 -0.25
N ARG A 78 5.71 8.54 0.23
CA ARG A 78 6.38 9.14 1.40
C ARG A 78 6.22 8.28 2.65
N LEU A 79 5.05 7.71 2.87
CA LEU A 79 4.79 6.85 4.03
C LEU A 79 5.66 5.60 3.98
N ILE A 80 5.79 4.94 2.83
CA ILE A 80 6.62 3.74 2.66
C ILE A 80 8.10 4.07 2.85
N LEU A 81 8.61 5.09 2.15
CA LEU A 81 10.04 5.44 2.19
C LEU A 81 10.49 6.04 3.53
N ALA A 82 9.56 6.54 4.35
CA ALA A 82 9.86 7.07 5.69
C ALA A 82 9.90 6.00 6.78
N ARG A 83 9.61 4.73 6.48
CA ARG A 83 9.65 3.63 7.46
C ARG A 83 11.09 3.22 7.72
N GLU A 84 11.43 3.06 9.00
CA GLU A 84 12.76 2.63 9.43
C GLU A 84 12.93 1.11 9.27
N GLU A 85 11.83 0.36 9.35
CA GLU A 85 11.80 -1.09 9.29
C GLU A 85 11.90 -1.66 7.86
N LEU A 86 11.79 -0.80 6.84
CA LEU A 86 11.76 -1.18 5.43
C LEU A 86 13.06 -1.87 4.99
N GLN A 87 12.99 -3.17 4.73
CA GLN A 87 14.08 -4.00 4.19
C GLN A 87 14.21 -3.79 2.68
N ALA A 88 14.92 -2.72 2.32
CA ALA A 88 15.30 -2.44 0.95
C ALA A 88 16.69 -1.80 0.88
N ASP A 89 17.41 -2.10 -0.20
CA ASP A 89 18.69 -1.47 -0.45
C ASP A 89 18.50 0.03 -0.71
N GLU A 90 19.43 0.85 -0.23
CA GLU A 90 19.40 2.31 -0.45
C GLU A 90 19.39 2.65 -1.94
N PHE A 91 20.05 1.83 -2.77
CA PHE A 91 19.98 1.94 -4.22
C PHE A 91 18.56 1.71 -4.75
N THR A 92 17.87 0.67 -4.28
CA THR A 92 16.49 0.37 -4.68
C THR A 92 15.53 1.47 -4.22
N LYS A 93 15.68 1.98 -2.99
CA LYS A 93 14.89 3.13 -2.48
C LYS A 93 15.08 4.36 -3.37
N PHE A 94 16.32 4.69 -3.69
CA PHE A 94 16.64 5.82 -4.57
C PHE A 94 16.08 5.63 -5.98
N GLN A 95 16.25 4.42 -6.56
CA GLN A 95 15.74 4.09 -7.88
C GLN A 95 14.21 4.19 -7.93
N ALA A 96 13.51 3.65 -6.94
CA ALA A 96 12.06 3.72 -6.85
C ALA A 96 11.56 5.17 -6.74
N ALA A 97 12.20 5.99 -5.89
CA ALA A 97 11.88 7.41 -5.77
C ALA A 97 12.12 8.18 -7.09
N LEU A 98 13.22 7.88 -7.78
CA LEU A 98 13.55 8.48 -9.07
C LEU A 98 12.55 8.08 -10.16
N MET A 99 12.18 6.80 -10.22
CA MET A 99 11.21 6.26 -11.18
C MET A 99 9.81 6.84 -10.93
N TRP A 100 9.38 6.92 -9.67
CA TRP A 100 8.13 7.57 -9.28
C TRP A 100 8.10 9.05 -9.67
N GLY A 101 9.20 9.79 -9.44
CA GLY A 101 9.32 11.19 -9.83
C GLY A 101 9.35 11.43 -11.35
N LYS A 102 9.91 10.50 -12.12
CA LYS A 102 9.84 10.52 -13.60
C LYS A 102 8.41 10.30 -14.07
N PHE A 103 7.75 9.25 -13.58
CA PHE A 103 6.39 8.91 -13.95
C PHE A 103 5.39 10.02 -13.61
N THR A 104 5.51 10.62 -12.43
CA THR A 104 4.66 11.74 -12.00
C THR A 104 4.84 12.97 -12.90
N ARG A 105 6.07 13.26 -13.33
CA ARG A 105 6.35 14.34 -14.30
C ARG A 105 5.75 14.04 -15.67
N ASP A 106 5.83 12.81 -16.14
CA ASP A 106 5.25 12.41 -17.43
C ASP A 106 3.72 12.51 -17.44
N ILE A 107 3.05 12.21 -16.31
CA ILE A 107 1.60 12.40 -16.16
C ILE A 107 1.24 13.89 -16.13
N LEU A 108 1.96 14.70 -15.35
CA LEU A 108 1.72 16.15 -15.32
C LEU A 108 2.00 16.81 -16.67
N GLY A 109 3.03 16.36 -17.39
CA GLY A 109 3.39 16.88 -18.72
C GLY A 109 2.41 16.52 -19.84
N LYS A 110 1.53 15.53 -19.64
CA LYS A 110 0.42 15.21 -20.58
C LYS A 110 -0.89 15.95 -20.28
N THR A 111 -0.93 16.68 -19.16
CA THR A 111 -2.14 17.42 -18.72
C THR A 111 -2.02 18.93 -18.98
N LEU A 112 -0.92 19.37 -19.61
CA LEU A 112 -0.68 20.72 -20.12
C LEU A 112 -0.68 20.71 -21.65
#